data_AF-A0A7I8F3P0-F1
#
_entry.id   AF-A0A7I8F3P0-F1
#
_cell.length_a   1.000
_cell.length_b   1.000
_cell.length_c   1.000
_cell.angle_alpha   90.00
_cell.angle_beta   90.00
_cell.angle_gamma   90.00
#
_symmetry.space_group_name_H-M   'P 1'
#
loop_
_entity.id
_entity.type
_entity.pdbx_description
1 polymer ?
#
loop_
_entity_poly.entity_id
_entity_poly.type
_entity_poly.pdbx_seq_one_letter_code
_entity_poly.pdbx_strand_id
1 'polypeptide(L)' 'MEEKQIQEFVHRACNDESLRTELSHDFDGVMVKEGFSSRVASVLKRLTPQLLAHEGAAERQGLAWWTI' A
#
# COMPACT_ATOMS: atom_id res chain seq x y z
N MET A 1 2.02 -12.52 -10.58
CA MET A 1 3.01 -11.45 -10.90
C MET A 1 2.58 -10.16 -10.24
N GLU A 2 1.41 -9.60 -10.61
CA GLU A 2 0.89 -8.35 -10.04
C GLU A 2 0.57 -8.46 -8.54
N GLU A 3 -0.07 -9.54 -8.07
CA GLU A 3 -0.37 -9.73 -6.63
C GLU A 3 0.86 -9.64 -5.73
N LYS A 4 2.00 -10.18 -6.19
CA LYS A 4 3.26 -10.12 -5.45
C LYS A 4 3.78 -8.67 -5.34
N GLN A 5 3.64 -7.89 -6.41
CA GLN A 5 4.01 -6.46 -6.40
C GLN A 5 3.14 -5.67 -5.44
N ILE A 6 1.83 -5.95 -5.41
CA ILE A 6 0.94 -5.33 -4.44
C ILE A 6 1.43 -5.71 -3.05
N GLN A 7 1.64 -7.01 -2.77
CA GLN A 7 2.11 -7.54 -1.47
C GLN A 7 3.37 -6.87 -0.95
N GLU A 8 4.39 -6.78 -1.80
CA GLU A 8 5.64 -6.11 -1.45
C GLU A 8 5.45 -4.61 -1.22
N PHE A 9 4.56 -3.96 -1.98
CA PHE A 9 4.27 -2.54 -1.80
C PHE A 9 3.53 -2.25 -0.49
N VAL A 10 2.47 -2.99 -0.20
CA VAL A 10 1.71 -2.84 1.05
C VAL A 10 2.58 -3.19 2.25
N HIS A 11 3.40 -4.24 2.17
CA HIS A 11 4.34 -4.56 3.24
C HIS A 11 5.34 -3.42 3.47
N ARG A 12 5.87 -2.81 2.40
CA ARG A 12 6.69 -1.61 2.50
C ARG A 12 5.92 -0.43 3.10
N ALA A 13 4.71 -0.14 2.62
CA ALA A 13 3.89 0.95 3.13
C ALA A 13 3.52 0.76 4.62
N CYS A 14 3.25 -0.46 5.07
CA CYS A 14 2.99 -0.71 6.50
C CYS A 14 4.20 -0.43 7.39
N ASN A 15 5.42 -0.69 6.90
CA ASN A 15 6.66 -0.50 7.68
C ASN A 15 7.31 0.87 7.45
N ASP A 16 6.96 1.56 6.37
CA ASP A 16 7.56 2.84 5.96
C ASP A 16 6.54 3.97 6.10
N GLU A 17 6.72 4.79 7.13
CA GLU A 17 5.88 5.96 7.40
C GLU A 17 6.03 7.07 6.35
N SER A 18 7.22 7.20 5.73
CA SER A 18 7.43 8.17 4.67
C SER A 18 6.63 7.78 3.44
N LEU A 19 6.62 6.48 3.09
CA LEU A 19 5.82 5.97 1.99
C LEU A 19 4.31 6.13 2.24
N ARG A 20 3.83 5.97 3.48
CA ARG A 20 2.43 6.26 3.84
C ARG A 20 2.08 7.73 3.68
N THR A 21 2.98 8.61 4.12
CA THR A 21 2.81 10.05 4.00
C THR A 21 2.78 10.47 2.52
N GLU A 22 3.70 9.94 1.71
CA GLU A 22 3.72 10.12 0.26
C GLU A 22 2.45 9.57 -0.40
N LEU A 23 1.97 8.39 -0.01
CA LEU A 23 0.71 7.81 -0.51
C LEU A 23 -0.52 8.65 -0.18
N SER A 24 -0.55 9.25 1.01
CA SER A 24 -1.62 10.14 1.45
C SER A 24 -1.62 11.46 0.66
N HIS A 25 -0.43 11.97 0.36
CA HIS A 25 -0.25 13.26 -0.29
C HIS A 25 -0.34 13.19 -1.82
N ASP A 26 0.27 12.18 -2.44
CA ASP A 26 0.38 12.03 -3.90
C ASP A 26 0.33 10.55 -4.34
N PHE A 27 -0.83 9.92 -4.18
CA PHE A 27 -1.04 8.52 -4.55
C PHE A 27 -0.67 8.22 -6.01
N ASP A 28 -1.16 9.01 -6.96
CA ASP A 28 -0.98 8.76 -8.39
C ASP A 28 0.51 8.86 -8.79
N GLY A 29 1.25 9.83 -8.25
CA GLY A 29 2.69 9.93 -8.48
C GLY A 29 3.47 8.76 -7.91
N VAL A 30 3.10 8.25 -6.73
CA VAL A 30 3.71 7.03 -6.16
C VAL A 30 3.43 5.81 -7.05
N MET A 31 2.21 5.67 -7.58
CA MET A 31 1.88 4.56 -8.49
C MET A 31 2.66 4.61 -9.80
N VAL A 32 2.86 5.81 -10.36
CA VAL A 32 3.67 6.01 -11.58
C VAL A 32 5.16 5.76 -11.30
N LYS A 33 5.67 6.23 -10.16
CA LYS A 33 7.08 6.04 -9.73
C LYS A 33 7.42 4.58 -9.51
N GLU A 34 6.50 3.81 -8.92
CA GLU A 34 6.65 2.36 -8.75
C GLU A 34 6.39 1.57 -10.06
N GLY A 35 5.92 2.24 -11.12
CA GLY A 35 5.65 1.61 -12.42
C GLY A 35 4.48 0.63 -12.40
N PHE A 36 3.50 0.84 -11.51
CA PHE A 36 2.36 -0.06 -11.39
C PHE A 36 1.37 0.07 -12.55
N SER A 37 0.76 -1.07 -12.90
CA SER A 37 -0.35 -1.09 -13.87
C SER A 37 -1.56 -0.33 -13.30
N SER A 38 -2.41 0.23 -14.16
CA SER A 38 -3.64 0.91 -13.72
C SER A 38 -4.55 0.00 -12.89
N ARG A 39 -4.48 -1.32 -13.11
CA ARG A 39 -5.19 -2.32 -12.31
C ARG A 39 -4.64 -2.41 -10.89
N VAL A 40 -3.32 -2.51 -10.75
CA VAL A 40 -2.63 -2.50 -9.44
C VAL A 40 -2.90 -1.19 -8.70
N ALA A 41 -2.79 -0.05 -9.39
CA ALA A 41 -3.11 1.25 -8.81
C ALA A 41 -4.56 1.33 -8.31
N SER A 42 -5.52 0.78 -9.06
CA SER A 42 -6.92 0.74 -8.62
C SER A 42 -7.12 -0.11 -7.35
N VAL A 43 -6.43 -1.25 -7.25
CA VAL A 43 -6.45 -2.09 -6.05
C VAL A 43 -5.81 -1.36 -4.87
N LEU A 44 -4.60 -0.82 -5.06
CA LEU A 44 -3.90 -0.07 -4.03
C LEU A 44 -4.71 1.12 -3.54
N LYS A 45 -5.38 1.85 -4.44
CA LYS A 45 -6.24 2.99 -4.07
C LYS A 45 -7.37 2.61 -3.11
N ARG A 46 -7.92 1.39 -3.25
CA ARG A 46 -8.93 0.85 -2.33
C ARG A 46 -8.33 0.41 -0.99
N LEU A 47 -7.05 0.03 -0.98
CA LEU A 47 -6.33 -0.41 0.21
C LEU A 47 -5.67 0.77 0.96
N THR A 48 -5.35 1.87 0.28
CA THR A 48 -4.75 3.09 0.86
C THR A 48 -5.42 3.57 2.15
N PRO A 49 -6.76 3.74 2.23
CA PRO A 49 -7.37 4.16 3.49
C PRO A 49 -7.14 3.17 4.64
N GLN A 50 -7.01 1.88 4.36
CA GLN A 50 -6.70 0.85 5.36
C GLN A 50 -5.22 0.87 5.76
N LEU A 51 -4.33 1.15 4.81
CA LEU A 51 -2.90 1.38 5.07
C LEU A 51 -2.64 2.60 5.95
N LEU A 52 -3.39 3.68 5.70
CA LEU A 52 -3.29 4.93 6.46
C LEU A 52 -3.95 4.80 7.84
N ALA A 53 -5.07 4.08 7.95
CA ALA A 53 -5.75 3.84 9.22
C ALA A 53 -4.93 2.97 10.19
N HIS A 54 -4.01 2.14 9.67
CA HIS A 54 -3.07 1.35 10.45
C HIS A 54 -1.77 2.11 10.79
N GLU A 55 -1.90 3.36 11.27
CA GLU A 55 -0.84 3.99 12.06
C GLU A 55 -0.56 3.12 13.32
N GLY A 56 0.53 2.35 13.29
CA GLY A 56 1.06 1.65 14.47
C GLY A 56 0.65 0.18 14.67
N ALA A 57 -0.05 -0.46 13.73
CA ALA A 57 -0.44 -1.88 13.88
C ALA A 57 0.44 -2.89 13.12
N ALA A 58 1.47 -2.41 12.40
CA ALA A 58 2.32 -3.23 11.54
C ALA A 58 3.06 -4.36 12.29
N GLU A 59 3.25 -4.25 13.61
CA GLU A 59 4.00 -5.23 14.38
C GLU A 59 3.19 -6.40 14.98
N ARG A 60 1.83 -6.37 14.99
CA ARG A 60 1.09 -7.40 15.78
C ARG A 60 0.06 -8.25 15.07
N GLN A 61 -0.43 -7.88 13.89
CA GLN A 61 -1.43 -8.70 13.19
C GLN A 61 -1.18 -8.62 11.68
N GLY A 62 -0.23 -9.43 11.22
CA GLY A 62 0.21 -9.44 9.83
C GLY A 62 -0.95 -9.51 8.86
N LEU A 63 -1.12 -8.46 8.05
CA LEU A 63 -1.90 -8.37 6.80
C LEU A 63 -3.26 -9.11 6.75
N ALA A 64 -3.88 -9.44 7.88
CA ALA A 64 -5.08 -10.29 7.94
C ALA A 64 -6.28 -9.59 7.30
N TRP A 65 -6.29 -8.25 7.34
CA TRP A 65 -7.24 -7.38 6.63
C TRP A 65 -7.14 -7.49 5.10
N TRP A 66 -6.11 -8.14 4.58
CA TRP A 66 -5.82 -8.22 3.16
C TRP A 66 -5.85 -9.65 2.61
N THR A 67 -6.49 -10.56 3.33
CA THR A 67 -6.78 -11.90 2.82
C THR A 67 -7.81 -11.78 1.69
N ILE A 68 -7.35 -11.78 0.44
CA ILE A 68 -8.19 -11.91 -0.78
C ILE A 68 -8.48 -13.38 -1.04
#